data_AF-A0A4Y9RFK7-F1
#
_entry.id   AF-A0A4Y9RFK7-F1
#
_cell.length_a   1.000
_cell.length_b   1.000
_cell.length_c   1.000
_cell.angle_alpha   90.00
_cell.angle_beta   90.00
_cell.angle_gamma   90.00
#
_symmetry.space_group_name_H-M   'P 1'
#
loop_
_entity.id
_entity.type
_entity.pdbx_description
1 polymer ?
#
loop_
_entity_poly.entity_id
_entity_poly.type
_entity_poly.pdbx_seq_one_letter_code
_entity_poly.pdbx_strand_id
1 'polypeptide(L)'
;MRLVTLATATAALALMAAPALAQEAPAAQPAPAQAAPAAPSPAEAAIQAEAEKFEAGVEQMQAELVALRTAAGADAAKYQADSQPVVARYQPQADAFADALTAFAADPASGVPAEAQAQIAQGVAQIRSVPTMMRDQIGQATPEQLAGAQAPAAAPQ
;
A
#
# COMPACT_ATOMS: atom_id res chain seq x y z
N MET A 1 -14.92 -45.21 41.45
CA MET A 1 -14.31 -44.92 40.13
C MET A 1 -13.41 -43.71 40.25
N ARG A 2 -12.15 -43.89 39.82
CA ARG A 2 -11.15 -42.93 39.30
C ARG A 2 -11.18 -41.46 39.76
N LEU A 3 -10.26 -41.21 40.69
CA LEU A 3 -9.20 -40.19 40.79
C LEU A 3 -9.30 -38.86 40.03
N VAL A 4 -8.98 -37.84 40.84
CA VAL A 4 -9.09 -36.38 40.75
C VAL A 4 -7.75 -35.75 40.35
N THR A 5 -7.84 -34.77 39.45
CA THR A 5 -7.31 -33.38 39.48
C THR A 5 -6.10 -32.96 40.34
N LEU A 6 -5.30 -32.06 39.74
CA LEU A 6 -4.41 -31.00 40.29
C LEU A 6 -3.12 -31.37 41.06
N ALA A 7 -1.98 -30.85 40.59
CA ALA A 7 -0.93 -30.30 41.47
C ALA A 7 0.07 -29.38 40.72
N THR A 8 0.11 -28.13 41.17
CA THR A 8 1.18 -27.13 41.09
C THR A 8 2.39 -27.50 41.96
N ALA A 9 3.62 -27.08 41.61
CA ALA A 9 4.72 -26.82 42.57
C ALA A 9 5.90 -26.12 41.85
N THR A 10 6.12 -24.81 42.01
CA THR A 10 6.94 -24.13 43.04
C THR A 10 8.44 -24.43 42.99
N ALA A 11 9.20 -23.34 42.91
CA ALA A 11 10.65 -23.24 42.97
C ALA A 11 11.27 -24.02 44.15
N ALA A 12 12.40 -24.67 43.89
CA ALA A 12 13.32 -25.14 44.91
C ALA A 12 14.60 -24.29 44.86
N LEU A 13 14.62 -23.25 45.70
CA LEU A 13 15.84 -22.63 46.19
C LEU A 13 16.52 -23.66 47.12
N ALA A 14 17.52 -24.38 46.60
CA ALA A 14 18.41 -25.19 47.42
C ALA A 14 19.71 -24.41 47.67
N LEU A 15 19.73 -23.71 48.80
CA LEU A 15 20.93 -23.20 49.46
C LEU A 15 21.86 -24.38 49.79
N MET A 16 23.00 -24.46 49.11
CA MET A 16 24.17 -25.23 49.56
C MET A 16 25.29 -24.23 49.80
N ALA A 17 25.59 -24.04 51.08
CA ALA A 17 26.67 -23.18 51.56
C ALA A 17 27.99 -23.96 51.60
N ALA A 18 28.99 -23.45 50.88
CA ALA A 18 30.43 -23.69 51.13
C ALA A 18 31.20 -22.37 50.87
N PRO A 19 32.19 -21.98 51.70
CA PRO A 19 32.85 -20.68 51.62
C PRO A 19 34.12 -20.68 50.74
N ALA A 20 34.46 -19.50 50.20
CA ALA A 20 35.70 -19.10 49.49
C ALA A 20 35.90 -19.77 48.10
N LEU A 21 36.02 -19.04 46.98
CA LEU A 21 36.77 -17.81 46.70
C LEU A 21 36.00 -16.89 45.74
N ALA A 22 36.31 -15.60 45.80
CA ALA A 22 35.80 -14.56 44.91
C ALA A 22 35.93 -14.96 43.43
N GLN A 23 34.80 -15.23 42.79
CA GLN A 23 34.67 -15.13 41.35
C GLN A 23 33.57 -14.11 41.13
N GLU A 24 33.99 -12.84 40.98
CA GLU A 24 33.15 -11.80 40.39
C GLU A 24 32.64 -12.37 39.06
N ALA A 25 31.38 -12.82 39.06
CA ALA A 25 30.67 -13.08 37.83
C ALA A 25 30.72 -11.76 37.04
N PRO A 26 31.18 -11.77 35.78
CA PRO A 26 31.18 -10.56 34.98
C PRO A 26 29.77 -9.99 35.03
N ALA A 27 29.66 -8.74 35.49
CA ALA A 27 28.40 -8.02 35.51
C ALA A 27 27.74 -8.24 34.15
N ALA A 28 26.53 -8.80 34.15
CA ALA A 28 25.76 -8.99 32.94
C ALA A 28 25.71 -7.64 32.21
N GLN A 29 26.39 -7.53 31.07
CA GLN A 29 26.31 -6.34 30.24
C GLN A 29 24.82 -6.11 29.96
N PRO A 30 24.29 -4.90 30.20
CA PRO A 30 22.91 -4.61 29.85
C PRO A 30 22.77 -4.90 28.35
N ALA A 31 21.87 -5.84 28.03
CA ALA A 31 21.50 -6.11 26.66
C ALA A 31 21.09 -4.76 26.03
N PRO A 32 21.57 -4.42 24.82
CA PRO A 32 21.17 -3.19 24.16
C PRO A 32 19.65 -3.15 24.09
N ALA A 33 19.07 -2.10 24.67
CA ALA A 33 17.64 -1.88 24.59
C ALA A 33 17.27 -1.79 23.11
N GLN A 34 16.49 -2.76 22.63
CA GLN A 34 15.89 -2.69 21.31
C GLN A 34 14.95 -1.49 21.32
N ALA A 35 15.30 -0.45 20.56
CA ALA A 35 14.43 0.70 20.35
C ALA A 35 13.14 0.20 19.70
N ALA A 36 12.00 0.52 20.31
CA ALA A 36 10.70 0.29 19.68
C ALA A 36 10.64 1.06 18.35
N PRO A 37 10.02 0.49 17.30
CA PRO A 37 9.86 1.19 16.04
C PRO A 37 9.13 2.52 16.27
N ALA A 38 9.68 3.60 15.74
CA ALA A 38 9.09 4.93 15.84
C ALA A 38 7.71 4.92 15.16
N ALA A 39 6.72 5.57 15.79
CA ALA A 39 5.43 5.78 15.16
C ALA A 39 5.59 6.67 13.90
N PRO A 40 4.78 6.45 12.84
CA PRO A 40 4.85 7.26 11.64
C PRO A 40 4.61 8.73 11.97
N SER A 41 5.36 9.61 11.31
CA SER A 41 5.18 11.05 11.45
C SER A 41 3.81 11.50 10.92
N PRO A 42 3.28 12.66 11.37
CA PRO A 42 2.05 13.22 10.81
C PRO A 42 2.11 13.44 9.29
N ALA A 43 3.30 13.74 8.76
CA ALA A 43 3.53 13.90 7.33
C ALA A 43 3.39 12.57 6.58
N GLU A 44 3.99 11.49 7.09
CA GLU A 44 3.81 10.14 6.53
C GLU A 44 2.35 9.70 6.57
N ALA A 45 1.64 9.97 7.68
CA ALA A 45 0.22 9.65 7.79
C ALA A 45 -0.65 10.42 6.76
N ALA A 46 -0.31 11.68 6.45
CA ALA A 46 -1.02 12.44 5.43
C ALA A 46 -0.76 11.90 4.01
N ILE A 47 0.47 11.46 3.71
CA ILE A 47 0.80 10.81 2.44
C ILE A 47 0.09 9.46 2.31
N GLN A 48 0.05 8.67 3.39
CA GLN A 48 -0.69 7.41 3.43
C GLN A 48 -2.17 7.64 3.12
N ALA A 49 -2.79 8.64 3.74
CA ALA A 49 -4.20 8.96 3.50
C ALA A 49 -4.47 9.38 2.05
N GLU A 50 -3.60 10.18 1.43
CA GLU A 50 -3.78 10.50 0.00
C GLU A 50 -3.46 9.32 -0.92
N ALA A 51 -2.56 8.42 -0.53
CA ALA A 51 -2.31 7.18 -1.27
C ALA A 51 -3.56 6.28 -1.27
N GLU A 52 -4.16 6.05 -0.10
CA GLU A 52 -5.40 5.28 0.05
C GLU A 52 -6.54 5.90 -0.76
N LYS A 53 -6.67 7.23 -0.71
CA LYS A 53 -7.66 7.95 -1.50
C LYS A 53 -7.40 7.75 -2.99
N PHE A 54 -6.17 7.95 -3.45
CA PHE A 54 -5.77 7.74 -4.85
C PHE A 54 -6.10 6.32 -5.32
N GLU A 55 -5.75 5.31 -4.53
CA GLU A 55 -6.05 3.89 -4.82
C GLU A 55 -7.55 3.67 -4.97
N ALA A 56 -8.35 4.08 -3.98
CA ALA A 56 -9.81 3.97 -4.04
C ALA A 56 -10.40 4.72 -5.25
N GLY A 57 -9.82 5.87 -5.61
CA GLY A 57 -10.21 6.62 -6.81
C GLY A 57 -9.93 5.85 -8.09
N VAL A 58 -8.77 5.21 -8.20
CA VAL A 58 -8.41 4.38 -9.37
C VAL A 58 -9.32 3.15 -9.47
N GLU A 59 -9.63 2.48 -8.36
CA GLU A 59 -10.58 1.36 -8.33
C GLU A 59 -11.98 1.80 -8.79
N GLN A 60 -12.46 2.92 -8.27
CA GLN A 60 -13.76 3.46 -8.65
C GLN A 60 -13.80 3.85 -10.13
N MET A 61 -12.75 4.52 -10.63
CA MET A 61 -12.63 4.87 -12.04
C MET A 61 -12.69 3.63 -12.92
N GLN A 62 -11.96 2.56 -12.56
CA GLN A 62 -11.99 1.30 -13.31
C GLN A 62 -13.38 0.67 -13.32
N ALA A 63 -14.08 0.67 -12.18
CA ALA A 63 -15.44 0.15 -12.09
C ALA A 63 -16.42 0.95 -12.99
N GLU A 64 -16.33 2.28 -12.99
CA GLU A 64 -17.13 3.14 -13.87
C GLU A 64 -16.84 2.84 -15.36
N LEU A 65 -15.58 2.68 -15.73
CA LEU A 65 -15.18 2.37 -17.11
C LEU A 65 -15.65 0.97 -17.55
N VAL A 66 -15.65 -0.02 -16.66
CA VAL A 66 -16.23 -1.35 -16.94
C VAL A 66 -17.75 -1.26 -17.14
N ALA A 67 -18.44 -0.47 -16.31
CA ALA A 67 -19.88 -0.23 -16.45
C ALA A 67 -20.20 0.47 -17.78
N LEU A 68 -19.42 1.48 -18.16
CA LEU A 68 -19.56 2.17 -19.45
C LEU A 68 -19.28 1.26 -20.63
N ARG A 69 -18.27 0.39 -20.55
CA ARG A 69 -18.00 -0.63 -21.57
C ARG A 69 -19.21 -1.55 -21.76
N THR A 70 -19.78 -2.03 -20.66
CA THR A 70 -20.96 -2.91 -20.68
C THR A 70 -22.17 -2.20 -21.28
N ALA A 71 -22.39 -0.93 -20.91
CA ALA A 71 -23.49 -0.12 -21.43
C ALA A 71 -23.31 0.26 -22.91
N ALA A 72 -22.08 0.41 -23.37
CA ALA A 72 -21.77 0.73 -24.77
C ALA A 72 -21.86 -0.50 -25.69
N GLY A 73 -21.68 -1.71 -25.18
CA GLY A 73 -21.68 -2.91 -26.01
C GLY A 73 -20.53 -2.88 -27.04
N ALA A 74 -20.84 -3.08 -28.33
CA ALA A 74 -19.86 -2.98 -29.42
C ALA A 74 -19.66 -1.53 -29.94
N ASP A 75 -20.36 -0.54 -29.36
CA ASP A 75 -20.27 0.86 -29.80
C ASP A 75 -19.01 1.53 -29.21
N ALA A 76 -17.92 1.47 -29.97
CA ALA A 76 -16.66 2.09 -29.58
C ALA A 76 -16.74 3.61 -29.46
N ALA A 77 -17.52 4.27 -30.33
CA ALA A 77 -17.66 5.73 -30.28
C ALA A 77 -18.38 6.16 -29.00
N LYS A 78 -19.43 5.43 -28.60
CA LYS A 78 -20.14 5.64 -27.34
C LYS A 78 -19.23 5.39 -26.13
N TYR A 79 -18.50 4.26 -26.10
CA TYR A 79 -17.57 3.97 -25.00
C TYR A 79 -16.52 5.08 -24.86
N GLN A 80 -15.93 5.53 -25.97
CA GLN A 80 -14.96 6.62 -25.97
C GLN A 80 -15.57 7.92 -25.43
N ALA A 81 -16.70 8.35 -25.97
CA ALA A 81 -17.36 9.60 -25.56
C ALA A 81 -17.73 9.61 -24.08
N ASP A 82 -18.28 8.51 -23.57
CA ASP A 82 -18.77 8.43 -22.19
C ASP A 82 -17.62 8.24 -21.17
N SER A 83 -16.49 7.64 -21.58
CA SER A 83 -15.36 7.34 -20.70
C SER A 83 -14.42 8.51 -20.46
N GLN A 84 -14.26 9.41 -21.45
CA GLN A 84 -13.40 10.60 -21.31
C GLN A 84 -13.75 11.50 -20.12
N PRO A 85 -15.04 11.88 -19.88
CA PRO A 85 -15.39 12.70 -18.72
C PRO A 85 -15.16 11.99 -17.38
N VAL A 86 -15.25 10.66 -17.34
CA VAL A 86 -14.90 9.88 -16.14
C VAL A 86 -13.41 10.07 -15.84
N VAL A 87 -12.53 9.79 -16.80
CA VAL A 87 -11.07 9.93 -16.58
C VAL A 87 -10.68 11.37 -16.23
N ALA A 88 -11.31 12.37 -16.87
CA ALA A 88 -11.07 13.77 -16.58
C ALA A 88 -11.40 14.16 -15.12
N ARG A 89 -12.40 13.51 -14.49
CA ARG A 89 -12.75 13.72 -13.08
C ARG A 89 -11.65 13.24 -12.13
N TYR A 90 -10.87 12.23 -12.53
CA TYR A 90 -9.81 11.62 -11.70
C TYR A 90 -8.43 12.27 -11.91
N GLN A 91 -8.23 13.03 -12.98
CA GLN A 91 -7.02 13.82 -13.21
C GLN A 91 -6.58 14.66 -11.99
N PRO A 92 -7.42 15.52 -11.38
CA PRO A 92 -7.00 16.35 -10.25
C PRO A 92 -6.61 15.54 -9.00
N GLN A 93 -7.12 14.31 -8.85
CA GLN A 93 -6.77 13.45 -7.73
C GLN A 93 -5.36 12.85 -7.91
N ALA A 94 -5.01 12.44 -9.14
CA ALA A 94 -3.66 12.02 -9.47
C ALA A 94 -2.65 13.16 -9.24
N ASP A 95 -3.00 14.37 -9.69
CA ASP A 95 -2.16 15.55 -9.50
C ASP A 95 -1.97 15.89 -8.02
N ALA A 96 -3.03 15.85 -7.22
CA ALA A 96 -2.98 16.12 -5.79
C ALA A 96 -2.07 15.12 -5.04
N PHE A 97 -2.17 13.82 -5.34
CA PHE A 97 -1.31 12.82 -4.71
C PHE A 97 0.15 12.98 -5.13
N ALA A 98 0.39 13.24 -6.42
CA ALA A 98 1.71 13.52 -6.96
C ALA A 98 2.36 14.76 -6.30
N ASP A 99 1.59 15.82 -6.08
CA ASP A 99 2.04 17.03 -5.39
C ASP A 99 2.38 16.75 -3.92
N ALA A 100 1.56 15.94 -3.24
CA ALA A 100 1.81 15.54 -1.86
C ALA A 100 3.13 14.76 -1.72
N LEU A 101 3.38 13.78 -2.59
CA LEU A 101 4.63 13.02 -2.62
C LEU A 101 5.85 13.90 -2.93
N THR A 102 5.69 14.85 -3.85
CA THR A 102 6.75 15.81 -4.19
C THR A 102 7.08 16.69 -2.99
N ALA A 103 6.07 17.20 -2.30
CA ALA A 103 6.23 18.03 -1.12
C ALA A 103 6.90 17.25 0.02
N PHE A 104 6.49 16.00 0.25
CA PHE A 104 7.10 15.13 1.26
C PHE A 104 8.58 14.85 0.97
N ALA A 105 8.91 14.50 -0.28
CA ALA A 105 10.30 14.23 -0.67
C ALA A 105 11.20 15.47 -0.59
N ALA A 106 10.64 16.65 -0.82
CA ALA A 106 11.36 17.93 -0.74
C ALA A 106 11.51 18.45 0.70
N ASP A 107 10.74 17.93 1.66
CA ASP A 107 10.84 18.31 3.06
C ASP A 107 12.08 17.69 3.72
N PRO A 108 13.07 18.47 4.18
CA PRO A 108 14.24 17.94 4.86
C PRO A 108 13.88 17.21 6.17
N ALA A 109 12.73 17.50 6.79
CA ALA A 109 12.27 16.80 7.99
C ALA A 109 11.73 15.39 7.71
N SER A 110 11.46 15.04 6.45
CA SER A 110 11.01 13.71 6.04
C SER A 110 12.08 12.62 6.20
N GLY A 111 13.36 13.02 6.27
CA GLY A 111 14.49 12.08 6.32
C GLY A 111 14.69 11.27 5.04
N VAL A 112 14.03 11.64 3.93
CA VAL A 112 14.16 10.96 2.63
C VAL A 112 15.58 11.19 2.07
N PRO A 113 16.36 10.14 1.79
CA PRO A 113 17.68 10.29 1.19
C PRO A 113 17.60 10.77 -0.26
N ALA A 114 18.64 11.45 -0.74
CA ALA A 114 18.67 12.01 -2.10
C ALA A 114 18.48 10.93 -3.18
N GLU A 115 19.02 9.72 -3.00
CA GLU A 115 18.77 8.61 -3.93
C GLU A 115 17.30 8.18 -3.98
N ALA A 116 16.56 8.29 -2.88
CA ALA A 116 15.13 7.99 -2.84
C ALA A 116 14.28 9.12 -3.44
N GLN A 117 14.71 10.38 -3.36
CA GLN A 117 14.03 11.50 -4.01
C GLN A 117 13.92 11.28 -5.53
N ALA A 118 14.97 10.74 -6.17
CA ALA A 118 14.93 10.42 -7.60
C ALA A 118 13.91 9.33 -7.93
N GLN A 119 13.76 8.32 -7.07
CA GLN A 119 12.73 7.27 -7.24
C GLN A 119 11.32 7.82 -7.02
N ILE A 120 11.13 8.69 -6.02
CA ILE A 120 9.85 9.37 -5.79
C ILE A 120 9.49 10.25 -6.98
N ALA A 121 10.44 11.00 -7.53
CA ALA A 121 10.20 11.82 -8.73
C ALA A 121 9.75 10.99 -9.94
N GLN A 122 10.33 9.79 -10.13
CA GLN A 122 9.85 8.85 -11.16
C GLN A 122 8.44 8.35 -10.86
N GLY A 123 8.15 7.96 -9.62
CA GLY A 123 6.81 7.55 -9.18
C GLY A 123 5.75 8.63 -9.39
N VAL A 124 6.08 9.87 -9.04
CA VAL A 124 5.25 11.07 -9.28
C VAL A 124 4.93 11.25 -10.76
N ALA A 125 5.93 11.10 -11.63
CA ALA A 125 5.72 11.17 -13.08
C ALA A 125 4.78 10.05 -13.58
N GLN A 126 4.90 8.84 -13.02
CA GLN A 126 4.00 7.73 -13.35
C GLN A 126 2.57 8.01 -12.89
N ILE A 127 2.37 8.47 -11.66
CA ILE A 127 1.06 8.83 -11.10
C ILE A 127 0.36 9.85 -12.00
N ARG A 128 1.07 10.93 -12.38
CA ARG A 128 0.52 11.97 -13.29
C ARG A 128 0.22 11.45 -14.70
N SER A 129 0.87 10.37 -15.11
CA SER A 129 0.68 9.76 -16.42
C SER A 129 -0.55 8.84 -16.47
N VAL A 130 -1.02 8.31 -15.33
CA VAL A 130 -2.15 7.36 -15.28
C VAL A 130 -3.39 7.86 -16.02
N PRO A 131 -3.89 9.08 -15.79
CA PRO A 131 -5.08 9.55 -16.50
C PRO A 131 -4.87 9.64 -18.02
N THR A 132 -3.70 10.13 -18.47
CA THR A 132 -3.39 10.23 -19.90
C THR A 132 -3.30 8.85 -20.55
N MET A 133 -2.58 7.91 -19.92
CA MET A 133 -2.51 6.52 -20.40
C MET A 133 -3.89 5.87 -20.49
N MET A 134 -4.81 6.19 -19.57
CA MET A 134 -6.17 5.68 -19.64
C MET A 134 -6.95 6.29 -20.81
N ARG A 135 -6.83 7.61 -21.03
CA ARG A 135 -7.44 8.29 -22.18
C ARG A 135 -6.92 7.72 -23.50
N ASP A 136 -5.63 7.45 -23.60
CA ASP A 136 -5.04 6.84 -24.81
C ASP A 136 -5.59 5.43 -25.04
N GLN A 137 -5.66 4.59 -24.00
CA GLN A 137 -6.25 3.26 -24.09
C GLN A 137 -7.74 3.30 -24.50
N ILE A 138 -8.50 4.25 -23.96
CA ILE A 138 -9.89 4.49 -24.35
C ILE A 138 -9.98 4.91 -25.81
N GLY A 139 -9.15 5.86 -26.24
CA GLY A 139 -9.13 6.37 -27.62
C GLY A 139 -8.73 5.31 -28.66
N GLN A 140 -8.01 4.26 -28.23
CA GLN A 140 -7.63 3.12 -29.07
C GLN A 140 -8.66 1.99 -29.07
N ALA A 141 -9.73 2.07 -28.26
CA ALA A 141 -10.72 1.01 -28.15
C ALA A 141 -11.44 0.77 -29.49
N THR A 142 -11.32 -0.44 -30.02
CA THR A 142 -12.04 -0.91 -31.21
C THR A 142 -13.29 -1.71 -30.83
N PRO A 143 -14.29 -1.80 -31.74
CA PRO A 143 -15.45 -2.67 -31.54
C PRO A 143 -15.07 -4.13 -31.25
N GLU A 144 -14.01 -4.64 -31.88
CA GLU A 144 -13.50 -6.01 -31.65
C GLU A 144 -12.95 -6.19 -30.23
N GLN A 145 -12.23 -5.21 -29.69
CA GLN A 145 -11.74 -5.23 -28.30
C GLN A 145 -12.89 -5.17 -27.29
N LEU A 146 -13.90 -4.35 -27.57
CA LEU A 146 -15.07 -4.21 -26.70
C LEU A 146 -15.95 -5.45 -26.73
N ALA A 147 -16.10 -6.09 -27.89
CA ALA A 147 -16.82 -7.35 -28.05
C ALA A 147 -16.07 -8.53 -27.42
N GLY A 148 -14.75 -8.61 -27.57
CA GLY A 148 -13.91 -9.64 -26.95
C GLY A 148 -13.91 -9.59 -25.42
N ALA A 149 -14.07 -8.41 -24.83
CA ALA A 149 -14.22 -8.23 -23.39
C ALA A 149 -15.60 -8.61 -22.83
N GLN A 150 -16.61 -8.82 -23.70
CA GLN A 150 -17.99 -9.17 -23.33
C GLN A 150 -18.32 -10.66 -23.52
N ALA A 151 -17.43 -11.44 -24.14
CA ALA A 151 -17.58 -12.89 -24.17
C ALA A 151 -17.43 -13.42 -22.73
N PRO A 152 -18.40 -14.17 -22.18
CA PRO A 152 -18.18 -14.86 -20.92
C PRO A 152 -16.96 -15.75 -21.11
N ALA A 153 -16.00 -15.67 -20.18
CA ALA A 153 -14.89 -16.59 -20.11
C ALA A 153 -15.47 -18.01 -20.13
N ALA A 154 -15.41 -18.68 -21.28
CA ALA A 154 -15.69 -20.09 -21.36
C ALA A 154 -14.62 -20.75 -20.50
N ALA A 155 -15.05 -21.32 -19.37
CA ALA A 155 -14.16 -22.04 -18.46
C ALA A 155 -13.36 -23.08 -19.26
N PRO A 156 -12.02 -23.13 -19.14
CA PRO A 156 -11.27 -24.27 -19.65
C PRO A 156 -11.76 -25.50 -18.88
N GLN A 157 -12.28 -26.48 -19.62
CA GLN A 157 -12.62 -27.80 -19.11
C GLN A 157 -11.36 -28.59 -18.74
#